data_AF-A0A0T6BGI6-F1
#
_entry.id   AF-A0A0T6BGI6-F1
#
_cell.length_a   1.000
_cell.length_b   1.000
_cell.length_c   1.000
_cell.angle_alpha   90.00
_cell.angle_beta   90.00
_cell.angle_gamma   90.00
#
_symmetry.space_group_name_H-M   'P 1'
#
loop_
_entity.id
_entity.type
_entity.pdbx_description
1 polymer ?
#
loop_
_entity_poly.entity_id
_entity_poly.type
_entity_poly.pdbx_seq_one_letter_code
_entity_poly.pdbx_strand_id
1 'polypeptide(L)'
;MRTQCVFLIVAVVVVLIENSTAAECTPGARKQHRCNTCYCSSVGTWSCTLKACVSKREILCVPGSVSFDECGNICTCNKDGVTVCTRRGCDAATTERNTYNLYKISRTIN
;
A
#
# COMPACT_ATOMS: atom_id res chain seq x y z
N MET A 1 -47.24 -35.32 -11.62
CA MET A 1 -47.02 -34.02 -12.30
C MET A 1 -47.36 -32.80 -11.41
N ARG A 2 -48.51 -32.76 -10.73
CA ARG A 2 -48.90 -31.59 -9.90
C ARG A 2 -48.01 -31.34 -8.67
N THR A 3 -47.63 -32.39 -7.96
CA THR A 3 -46.76 -32.29 -6.77
C THR A 3 -45.34 -31.80 -7.11
N GLN A 4 -44.78 -32.26 -8.22
CA GLN A 4 -43.43 -31.88 -8.64
C GLN A 4 -43.34 -30.41 -9.08
N CYS A 5 -44.39 -29.87 -9.73
CA CYS A 5 -44.48 -28.43 -10.00
C CYS A 5 -44.56 -27.61 -8.71
N VAL A 6 -45.31 -28.08 -7.69
CA VAL A 6 -45.41 -27.37 -6.39
C VAL A 6 -44.05 -27.33 -5.68
N PHE A 7 -43.30 -28.43 -5.66
CA PHE A 7 -41.94 -28.45 -5.07
C PHE A 7 -40.97 -27.52 -5.80
N LEU A 8 -41.02 -27.48 -7.13
CA LEU A 8 -40.18 -26.56 -7.92
C LEU A 8 -40.55 -25.10 -7.67
N ILE A 9 -41.84 -24.79 -7.58
CA ILE A 9 -42.31 -23.43 -7.26
C ILE A 9 -41.89 -23.04 -5.85
N VAL A 10 -42.04 -23.92 -4.85
CA VAL A 10 -41.60 -23.65 -3.47
C VAL A 10 -40.09 -23.47 -3.39
N ALA A 11 -39.30 -24.30 -4.07
CA ALA A 11 -37.85 -24.18 -4.09
C ALA A 11 -37.39 -22.88 -4.77
N VAL A 12 -37.98 -22.51 -5.90
CA VAL A 12 -37.70 -21.23 -6.57
C VAL A 12 -38.11 -20.06 -5.69
N VAL A 13 -39.29 -20.11 -5.06
CA VAL A 13 -39.75 -19.08 -4.13
C VAL A 13 -38.77 -18.96 -2.96
N VAL A 14 -38.40 -20.05 -2.27
CA VAL A 14 -37.43 -20.06 -1.16
C VAL A 14 -36.07 -19.47 -1.57
N VAL A 15 -35.52 -19.86 -2.73
CA VAL A 15 -34.25 -19.33 -3.25
C VAL A 15 -34.34 -17.83 -3.57
N LEU A 16 -35.51 -17.32 -3.98
CA LEU A 16 -35.73 -15.89 -4.21
C LEU A 16 -35.92 -15.08 -2.91
N ILE A 17 -36.22 -15.70 -1.76
CA ILE A 17 -36.38 -15.00 -0.45
C ILE A 17 -35.12 -15.08 0.42
N GLU A 18 -34.19 -16.00 0.14
CA GLU A 18 -32.94 -16.15 0.90
C GLU A 18 -31.83 -15.17 0.47
N ASN A 19 -32.17 -13.91 0.18
CA ASN A 19 -31.15 -12.88 0.14
C ASN A 19 -30.95 -12.33 1.56
N SER A 20 -30.48 -13.20 2.45
CA SER A 20 -30.20 -12.83 3.83
C SER A 20 -29.13 -11.75 3.85
N THR A 21 -29.52 -10.53 4.20
CA THR A 21 -28.60 -9.43 4.47
C THR A 21 -27.89 -9.76 5.78
N ALA A 22 -26.92 -10.68 5.74
CA ALA A 22 -26.07 -10.96 6.88
C ALA A 22 -25.38 -9.64 7.30
N ALA A 23 -25.53 -9.27 8.56
CA ALA A 23 -24.89 -8.08 9.10
C ALA A 23 -23.37 -8.17 8.91
N GLU A 24 -22.77 -7.13 8.33
CA GLU A 24 -21.32 -7.05 8.10
C GLU A 24 -20.54 -6.83 9.40
N CYS A 25 -21.23 -6.36 10.44
CA CYS A 25 -20.64 -6.05 11.73
C CYS A 25 -21.65 -6.08 12.88
N THR A 26 -21.13 -6.18 14.11
CA THR A 26 -21.90 -6.09 15.34
C THR A 26 -22.24 -4.62 15.65
N PRO A 27 -23.51 -4.23 15.83
CA PRO A 27 -23.89 -2.87 16.19
C PRO A 27 -23.09 -2.30 17.36
N GLY A 28 -22.61 -1.06 17.21
CA GLY A 28 -21.76 -0.40 18.20
C GLY A 28 -20.26 -0.74 18.10
N ALA A 29 -19.86 -1.74 17.32
CA ALA A 29 -18.46 -2.03 17.06
C ALA A 29 -17.74 -0.84 16.40
N ARG A 30 -16.44 -0.71 16.66
CA ARG A 30 -15.59 0.35 16.10
C ARG A 30 -14.36 -0.27 15.46
N LYS A 31 -13.93 0.30 14.33
CA LYS A 31 -12.66 -0.05 13.68
C LYS A 31 -12.00 1.17 13.08
N GLN A 32 -10.71 1.04 12.78
CA GLN A 32 -9.98 2.02 12.00
C GLN A 32 -9.75 1.48 10.59
N HIS A 33 -10.06 2.27 9.58
CA HIS A 33 -9.81 1.94 8.19
C HIS A 33 -8.95 3.05 7.57
N ARG A 34 -7.66 2.76 7.37
CA ARG A 34 -6.64 3.77 7.07
C ARG A 34 -6.67 4.86 8.16
N CYS A 35 -6.85 6.12 7.78
CA CYS A 35 -6.98 7.24 8.71
C CYS A 35 -8.42 7.50 9.18
N ASN A 36 -9.40 6.75 8.68
CA ASN A 36 -10.80 6.94 8.99
C ASN A 36 -11.24 6.08 10.18
N THR A 37 -12.11 6.66 11.00
CA THR A 37 -12.77 5.95 12.10
C THR A 37 -14.12 5.48 11.62
N CYS A 38 -14.43 4.21 11.85
CA CYS A 38 -15.68 3.59 11.47
C CYS A 38 -16.46 3.09 12.69
N TYR A 39 -17.77 3.18 12.62
CA TYR A 39 -18.70 2.60 13.59
C TYR A 39 -19.72 1.71 12.88
N CYS A 40 -20.16 0.66 13.56
CA CYS A 40 -21.22 -0.21 13.06
C CYS A 40 -22.60 0.34 13.45
N SER A 41 -23.46 0.53 12.46
CA SER A 41 -24.84 0.99 12.63
C SER A 41 -25.72 -0.08 13.30
N SER A 42 -26.94 0.30 13.69
CA SER A 42 -27.94 -0.66 14.20
C SER A 42 -28.39 -1.69 13.16
N VAL A 43 -28.19 -1.40 11.87
CA VAL A 43 -28.55 -2.28 10.74
C VAL A 43 -27.40 -3.23 10.39
N GLY A 44 -26.26 -3.16 11.10
CA GLY A 44 -25.12 -4.05 10.87
C GLY A 44 -24.22 -3.63 9.70
N THR A 45 -24.18 -2.33 9.37
CA THR A 45 -23.35 -1.78 8.29
C THR A 45 -22.31 -0.80 8.82
N TRP A 46 -21.14 -0.75 8.16
CA TRP A 46 -20.08 0.18 8.53
C TRP A 46 -20.35 1.60 8.03
N SER A 47 -20.24 2.57 8.93
CA SER A 47 -20.24 4.00 8.62
C SER A 47 -18.90 4.60 9.03
N CYS A 48 -18.16 5.19 8.09
CA CYS A 48 -16.82 5.71 8.32
C CYS A 48 -16.77 7.24 8.10
N THR A 49 -15.84 7.91 8.78
CA THR A 49 -15.47 9.28 8.40
C THR A 49 -14.91 9.32 6.97
N LEU A 50 -14.92 10.49 6.32
CA LEU A 50 -14.44 10.68 4.94
C LEU A 50 -13.17 11.55 4.88
N LYS A 51 -12.20 11.27 5.75
CA LYS A 51 -10.88 11.92 5.72
C LYS A 51 -10.11 11.45 4.48
N ALA A 52 -9.50 12.40 3.79
CA ALA A 52 -8.53 12.13 2.73
C ALA A 52 -7.24 11.56 3.35
N CYS A 53 -7.08 10.24 3.28
CA CYS A 53 -5.90 9.58 3.85
C CYS A 53 -4.73 9.66 2.88
N VAL A 54 -3.71 10.43 3.25
CA VAL A 54 -2.40 10.38 2.59
C VAL A 54 -1.68 9.08 2.96
N SER A 55 -1.03 8.44 2.00
CA SER A 55 -0.10 7.35 2.31
C SER A 55 1.08 7.91 3.11
N LYS A 56 1.59 7.12 4.06
CA LYS A 56 2.86 7.44 4.69
C LYS A 56 3.91 7.39 3.57
N ARG A 57 4.58 8.51 3.29
CA ARG A 57 5.67 8.52 2.29
C ARG A 57 6.73 7.52 2.77
N GLU A 58 7.13 6.63 1.88
CA GLU A 58 8.26 5.76 2.13
C GLU A 58 9.52 6.64 2.16
N ILE A 59 10.21 6.65 3.29
CA ILE A 59 11.46 7.37 3.43
C ILE A 59 12.51 6.51 2.73
N LEU A 60 12.92 6.92 1.52
CA LEU A 60 13.83 6.15 0.67
C LEU A 60 15.30 6.22 1.14
N CYS A 61 15.61 7.18 2.01
CA CYS A 61 16.94 7.41 2.54
C CYS A 61 16.87 7.97 3.98
N VAL A 62 17.91 7.75 4.79
CA VAL A 62 17.99 8.30 6.14
C VAL A 62 18.18 9.82 6.07
N PRO A 63 17.29 10.66 6.62
CA PRO A 63 17.44 12.12 6.57
C PRO A 63 18.82 12.59 7.07
N GLY A 64 19.46 13.47 6.29
CA GLY A 64 20.82 13.95 6.58
C GLY A 64 21.94 13.01 6.13
N SER A 65 21.64 11.81 5.63
CA SER A 65 22.67 10.95 5.04
C SER A 65 23.27 11.59 3.79
N VAL A 66 24.55 11.29 3.58
CA VAL A 66 25.32 11.71 2.41
C VAL A 66 25.72 10.46 1.64
N SER A 67 25.55 10.49 0.33
CA SER A 67 25.98 9.43 -0.59
C SER A 67 26.60 10.03 -1.84
N PHE A 68 27.15 9.16 -2.69
CA PHE A 68 27.65 9.52 -4.01
C PHE A 68 26.93 8.66 -5.05
N ASP A 69 26.54 9.26 -6.16
CA ASP A 69 26.08 8.49 -7.31
C ASP A 69 27.27 7.88 -8.09
N GLU A 70 26.96 7.11 -9.14
CA GLU A 70 27.96 6.48 -10.02
C GLU A 70 28.85 7.50 -10.76
N CYS A 71 28.40 8.75 -10.86
CA CYS A 71 29.12 9.87 -11.47
C CYS A 71 29.97 10.65 -10.44
N GLY A 72 29.93 10.27 -9.16
CA GLY A 72 30.62 10.98 -8.08
C GLY A 72 29.96 12.29 -7.68
N ASN A 73 28.70 12.53 -8.05
CA ASN A 73 27.93 13.65 -7.52
C ASN A 73 27.64 13.40 -6.04
N ILE A 74 27.89 14.42 -5.22
CA ILE A 74 27.46 14.38 -3.83
C ILE A 74 25.93 14.50 -3.76
N CYS A 75 25.33 13.57 -3.03
CA CYS A 75 23.90 13.45 -2.81
C CYS A 75 23.58 13.56 -1.33
N THR A 76 22.52 14.29 -0.98
CA THR A 76 22.04 14.43 0.39
C THR A 76 20.58 14.03 0.50
N CYS A 77 20.24 13.31 1.57
CA CYS A 77 18.86 12.96 1.87
C CYS A 77 18.18 14.10 2.64
N ASN A 78 17.08 14.63 2.11
CA ASN A 78 16.32 15.66 2.82
C ASN A 78 15.38 15.05 3.87
N LYS A 79 14.72 15.92 4.66
CA LYS A 79 13.76 15.51 5.71
C LYS A 79 12.53 14.77 5.18
N ASP A 80 12.24 14.89 3.88
CA ASP A 80 11.11 14.23 3.23
C ASP A 80 11.48 12.85 2.68
N GLY A 81 12.72 12.38 2.92
CA GLY A 81 13.22 11.09 2.44
C GLY A 81 13.53 11.08 0.95
N VAL A 82 13.84 12.26 0.37
CA VAL A 82 14.20 12.42 -1.04
C VAL A 82 15.69 12.72 -1.15
N THR A 83 16.37 11.93 -1.99
CA THR A 83 17.77 12.15 -2.34
C THR A 83 17.90 13.29 -3.34
N VAL A 84 18.73 14.29 -3.03
CA VAL A 84 19.03 15.43 -3.90
C VAL A 84 20.53 15.45 -4.19
N CYS A 85 20.91 15.41 -5.46
CA CYS A 85 22.31 15.36 -5.88
C CYS A 85 22.75 16.65 -6.56
N THR A 86 24.05 16.96 -6.44
CA THR A 86 24.71 17.96 -7.31
C THR A 86 24.64 17.51 -8.78
N ARG A 87 24.74 18.46 -9.71
CA ARG A 87 24.72 18.19 -11.16
C ARG A 87 26.07 18.50 -11.79
N ARG A 88 27.05 17.65 -11.55
CA ARG A 88 28.28 17.63 -12.36
C ARG A 88 28.05 16.69 -13.54
N GLY A 89 28.63 17.04 -14.69
CA GLY A 89 28.57 16.16 -15.87
C GLY A 89 29.16 14.78 -15.56
N CYS A 90 28.68 13.78 -16.29
CA CYS A 90 29.11 12.39 -16.13
C CYS A 90 29.72 11.94 -17.45
N ASP A 91 30.96 11.45 -17.42
CA ASP A 91 31.57 10.77 -18.57
C ASP A 91 31.56 9.25 -18.36
N ALA A 92 31.52 8.50 -19.47
CA ALA A 92 31.44 7.04 -19.43
C ALA A 92 32.64 6.39 -18.70
N ALA A 93 33.82 6.99 -18.82
CA ALA A 93 35.04 6.51 -18.17
C ALA A 93 34.98 6.63 -16.64
N THR A 94 34.24 7.59 -16.10
CA THR A 94 34.05 7.78 -14.66
C THR A 94 33.08 6.75 -14.10
N THR A 95 31.97 6.50 -14.80
CA THR A 95 30.98 5.48 -14.39
C THR A 95 31.62 4.09 -14.30
N GLU A 96 32.35 3.66 -15.34
CA GLU A 96 32.99 2.34 -15.36
C GLU A 96 33.98 2.15 -14.21
N ARG A 97 34.77 3.19 -13.91
CA ARG A 97 35.78 3.16 -12.85
C ARG A 97 35.14 3.07 -11.46
N ASN A 98 34.10 3.86 -11.21
CA ASN A 98 33.40 3.86 -9.94
C ASN A 98 32.67 2.53 -9.69
N THR A 99 32.01 1.97 -10.72
CA THR A 99 31.35 0.66 -10.63
C THR A 99 32.36 -0.46 -10.39
N TYR A 100 33.50 -0.47 -11.09
CA TYR A 100 34.56 -1.46 -10.85
C TYR A 100 35.13 -1.38 -9.43
N ASN A 101 35.35 -0.17 -8.92
CA ASN A 101 35.84 0.04 -7.55
C ASN A 101 34.84 -0.47 -6.51
N LEU A 102 33.54 -0.18 -6.68
CA LEU A 102 32.49 -0.69 -5.80
C LEU A 102 32.43 -2.22 -5.81
N TYR A 103 32.52 -2.84 -6.98
CA TYR A 103 32.56 -4.29 -7.13
C TYR A 103 33.80 -4.92 -6.48
N LYS A 104 34.96 -4.27 -6.60
CA LYS A 104 36.20 -4.76 -5.98
C LYS A 104 36.11 -4.68 -4.45
N ILE A 105 35.55 -3.60 -3.92
CA ILE A 105 35.32 -3.43 -2.48
C ILE A 105 34.35 -4.50 -1.96
N SER A 106 33.22 -4.75 -2.62
CA SER A 106 32.24 -5.76 -2.17
C SER A 106 32.81 -7.18 -2.17
N ARG A 107 33.72 -7.51 -3.10
CA ARG A 107 34.46 -8.78 -3.12
C ARG A 107 35.57 -8.90 -2.07
N THR A 108 35.96 -7.81 -1.44
CA THR A 108 37.00 -7.80 -0.41
C THR A 108 36.40 -7.86 1.01
N ILE A 109 35.10 -7.55 1.14
CA ILE A 109 34.37 -7.53 2.42
C ILE A 109 33.58 -8.83 2.66
N ASN A 110 33.36 -9.64 1.62
CA ASN A 110 32.85 -11.03 1.70
C ASN A 110 34.00 -12.04 1.69
#